data_AF-A0A4Q7NXW2-F1
#
_entry.id   AF-A0A4Q7NXW2-F1
#
_cell.length_a   1.000
_cell.length_b   1.000
_cell.length_c   1.000
_cell.angle_alpha   90.00
_cell.angle_beta   90.00
_cell.angle_gamma   90.00
#
_symmetry.space_group_name_H-M   'P 1'
#
loop_
_entity.id
_entity.type
_entity.pdbx_description
1 polymer ?
#
loop_
_entity_poly.entity_id
_entity_poly.type
_entity_poly.pdbx_seq_one_letter_code
_entity_poly.pdbx_strand_id
1 'polypeptide(L)'
;MKRKFLVIVAILTVLLVGCSSEDDGRIHMPFGGNDYDGANYQEIVSQLEEAGFTNVRKEPLGDLVTGWLNDEGEVDEVSVDGDTVFSTDSKYFPDVEIVVSYHTFPGEEESSTEDENLNSESNKESSEVENETSENTESTNEVPEENLTPENNEDLVAVLSATNELDPIYSEFAEKYKNRIIEFDACITYLANHGDNDTRYDLLLSAGDYVDENTVNPGPIFKFEDVNTYGMGIEDLYLPDYISIGSNIHVTAEIQSFSENEGVFFLNPVKVVSR
;
A
#
# COMPACT_ATOMS: atom_id res chain seq x y z
N MET A 1 19.45 20.81 9.35
CA MET A 1 20.32 19.61 9.27
C MET A 1 20.23 18.81 10.56
N LYS A 2 20.06 17.49 10.42
CA LYS A 2 20.47 16.39 11.34
C LYS A 2 19.74 15.12 10.91
N ARG A 3 20.22 14.53 9.82
CA ARG A 3 19.93 13.13 9.47
C ARG A 3 20.50 12.27 10.60
N LYS A 4 19.63 11.56 11.32
CA LYS A 4 20.07 10.49 12.21
C LYS A 4 20.33 9.28 11.34
N PHE A 5 21.60 9.08 10.98
CA PHE A 5 22.07 7.79 10.48
C PHE A 5 21.92 6.78 11.61
N LEU A 6 21.03 5.80 11.43
CA LEU A 6 21.03 4.59 12.25
C LEU A 6 22.16 3.70 11.71
N VAL A 7 23.30 3.73 12.40
CA VAL A 7 24.41 2.81 12.13
C VAL A 7 24.03 1.44 12.69
N ILE A 8 23.64 0.52 11.82
CA ILE A 8 23.54 -0.90 12.18
C ILE A 8 24.96 -1.46 12.12
N VAL A 9 25.51 -1.74 13.30
CA VAL A 9 26.83 -2.33 13.47
C VAL A 9 26.73 -3.82 13.13
N ALA A 10 27.27 -4.22 11.99
CA ALA A 10 27.52 -5.64 11.68
C ALA A 10 28.61 -6.18 12.61
N ILE A 11 28.20 -6.83 13.70
CA ILE A 11 29.11 -7.55 14.59
C ILE A 11 29.42 -8.90 13.93
N LEU A 12 30.49 -8.93 13.14
CA LEU A 12 31.08 -10.16 12.60
C LEU A 12 31.87 -10.89 13.69
N THR A 13 31.19 -11.60 14.59
CA THR A 13 31.85 -12.56 15.49
C THR A 13 31.98 -13.92 14.82
N VAL A 14 33.13 -14.16 14.20
CA VAL A 14 33.56 -15.50 13.78
C VAL A 14 33.84 -16.32 15.04
N LEU A 15 32.92 -17.21 15.40
CA LEU A 15 33.21 -18.35 16.27
C LEU A 15 33.21 -19.61 15.43
N LEU A 16 34.41 -20.01 15.01
CA LEU A 16 34.68 -21.34 14.48
C LEU A 16 34.46 -22.37 15.59
N VAL A 17 33.29 -23.03 15.57
CA VAL A 17 33.06 -24.30 16.25
C VAL A 17 32.69 -25.33 15.19
N GLY A 18 33.61 -26.26 14.95
CA GLY A 18 33.40 -27.36 14.02
C GLY A 18 32.44 -28.41 14.58
N CYS A 19 31.44 -28.74 13.78
CA CYS A 19 30.79 -30.05 13.75
C CYS A 19 30.78 -30.49 12.29
N SER A 20 31.39 -31.64 11.99
CA SER A 20 31.32 -32.25 10.66
C SER A 20 29.93 -32.84 10.46
N SER A 21 29.01 -32.05 9.92
CA SER A 21 27.84 -32.57 9.21
C SER A 21 28.27 -32.88 7.78
N GLU A 22 27.96 -34.07 7.29
CA GLU A 22 28.02 -34.38 5.87
C GLU A 22 27.21 -33.31 5.12
N ASP A 23 27.83 -32.67 4.13
CA ASP A 23 27.16 -31.69 3.27
C ASP A 23 26.15 -32.46 2.42
N ASP A 24 24.87 -32.31 2.74
CA ASP A 24 23.75 -32.96 2.06
C ASP A 24 23.41 -32.28 0.73
N GLY A 25 24.23 -31.32 0.29
CA GLY A 25 24.06 -30.55 -0.95
C GLY A 25 22.86 -29.61 -0.87
N ARG A 26 22.37 -29.33 0.33
CA ARG A 26 21.21 -28.47 0.58
C ARG A 26 21.65 -27.15 1.17
N ILE A 27 21.02 -26.09 0.68
CA ILE A 27 21.29 -24.71 1.07
C ILE A 27 20.31 -24.32 2.18
N HIS A 28 20.84 -23.65 3.20
CA HIS A 28 20.01 -23.03 4.23
C HIS A 28 19.29 -21.82 3.67
N MET A 29 18.02 -21.66 4.03
CA MET A 29 17.28 -20.45 3.65
C MET A 29 17.90 -19.23 4.35
N PRO A 30 18.26 -18.15 3.63
CA PRO A 30 18.93 -16.99 4.22
C PRO A 30 18.02 -16.19 5.17
N PHE A 31 16.70 -16.36 5.06
CA PHE A 31 15.67 -15.68 5.84
C PHE A 31 14.46 -16.61 6.09
N GLY A 32 13.62 -16.27 7.06
CA GLY A 32 12.34 -16.94 7.33
C GLY A 32 11.16 -16.31 6.59
N GLY A 33 10.00 -16.98 6.66
CA GLY A 33 8.78 -16.60 5.93
C GLY A 33 8.20 -15.20 6.22
N ASN A 34 8.65 -14.52 7.28
CA ASN A 34 8.21 -13.17 7.67
C ASN A 34 9.39 -12.18 7.75
N ASP A 35 10.59 -12.57 7.33
CA ASP A 35 11.80 -11.75 7.48
C ASP A 35 11.98 -10.78 6.29
N TYR A 36 11.10 -10.85 5.28
CA TYR A 36 11.12 -10.04 4.07
C TYR A 36 9.99 -8.99 3.98
N ASP A 37 9.21 -8.81 5.06
CA ASP A 37 8.20 -7.75 5.14
C ASP A 37 8.85 -6.37 4.88
N GLY A 38 8.35 -5.62 3.90
CA GLY A 38 8.94 -4.33 3.51
C GLY A 38 10.22 -4.40 2.67
N ALA A 39 10.70 -5.59 2.32
CA ALA A 39 11.91 -5.75 1.51
C ALA A 39 11.60 -5.63 0.01
N ASN A 40 12.57 -5.10 -0.74
CA ASN A 40 12.48 -5.05 -2.19
C ASN A 40 12.83 -6.42 -2.81
N TYR A 41 12.09 -6.85 -3.83
CA TYR A 41 12.26 -8.17 -4.45
C TYR A 41 13.67 -8.41 -4.99
N GLN A 42 14.37 -7.36 -5.44
CA GLN A 42 15.75 -7.47 -5.95
C GLN A 42 16.72 -7.91 -4.85
N GLU A 43 16.52 -7.43 -3.62
CA GLU A 43 17.34 -7.82 -2.47
C GLU A 43 17.07 -9.27 -2.08
N ILE A 44 15.80 -9.69 -2.09
CA ILE A 44 15.40 -11.07 -1.80
C ILE A 44 15.95 -12.05 -2.84
N VAL A 45 15.81 -11.74 -4.13
CA VAL A 45 16.37 -12.53 -5.23
C VAL A 45 17.89 -12.62 -5.11
N SER A 46 18.58 -11.50 -4.87
CA SER A 46 20.04 -11.49 -4.70
C SER A 46 20.49 -12.36 -3.52
N GLN A 47 19.80 -12.31 -2.38
CA GLN A 47 20.14 -13.15 -1.22
C GLN A 47 19.95 -14.65 -1.51
N LEU A 48 18.90 -15.02 -2.24
CA LEU A 48 18.64 -16.41 -2.63
C LEU A 48 19.72 -16.92 -3.60
N GLU A 49 20.10 -16.12 -4.60
CA GLU A 49 21.14 -16.45 -5.56
C GLU A 49 22.53 -16.52 -4.90
N GLU A 50 22.86 -15.59 -4.00
CA GLU A 50 24.10 -15.60 -3.22
C GLU A 50 24.18 -16.80 -2.26
N ALA A 51 23.04 -17.25 -1.72
CA ALA A 51 22.95 -18.48 -0.94
C ALA A 51 23.16 -19.74 -1.81
N GLY A 52 22.98 -19.61 -3.13
CA GLY A 52 23.26 -20.63 -4.14
C GLY A 52 22.01 -21.26 -4.77
N PHE A 53 20.81 -20.69 -4.56
CA PHE A 53 19.61 -21.12 -5.27
C PHE A 53 19.71 -20.75 -6.76
N THR A 54 19.23 -21.63 -7.62
CA THR A 54 19.41 -21.55 -9.08
C THR A 54 18.10 -21.47 -9.86
N ASN A 55 16.97 -21.63 -9.18
CA ASN A 55 15.63 -21.63 -9.77
C ASN A 55 14.71 -20.66 -9.03
N VAL A 56 15.06 -19.36 -9.10
CA VAL A 56 14.28 -18.26 -8.50
C VAL A 56 13.47 -17.57 -9.60
N ARG A 57 12.16 -17.56 -9.46
CA ARG A 57 11.21 -16.90 -10.37
C ARG A 57 10.65 -15.63 -9.73
N LYS A 58 10.57 -14.58 -10.54
CA LYS A 58 9.94 -13.30 -10.20
C LYS A 58 8.50 -13.30 -10.73
N GLU A 59 7.54 -12.96 -9.88
CA GLU A 59 6.11 -12.88 -10.25
C GLU A 59 5.55 -11.49 -9.89
N PRO A 60 5.42 -10.59 -10.88
CA PRO A 60 4.83 -9.27 -10.65
C PRO A 60 3.31 -9.39 -10.44
N LEU A 61 2.77 -8.73 -9.42
CA LEU A 61 1.35 -8.82 -9.06
C LEU A 61 0.45 -7.84 -9.84
N GLY A 62 0.99 -6.72 -10.32
CA GLY A 62 0.21 -5.72 -11.05
C GLY A 62 -0.91 -5.08 -10.21
N ASP A 63 -0.78 -5.13 -8.89
CA ASP A 63 -1.80 -4.76 -7.91
C ASP A 63 -1.59 -3.35 -7.33
N LEU A 64 -0.47 -2.69 -7.66
CA LEU A 64 -0.21 -1.36 -7.16
C LEU A 64 -1.12 -0.32 -7.79
N VAL A 65 -1.68 0.48 -6.89
CA VAL A 65 -2.39 1.70 -7.21
C VAL A 65 -1.55 2.85 -6.66
N THR A 66 -1.25 3.84 -7.51
CA THR A 66 -0.39 4.96 -7.11
C THR A 66 -1.00 5.67 -5.90
N GLY A 67 -0.28 5.71 -4.77
CA GLY A 67 -0.73 6.36 -3.53
C GLY A 67 -1.29 5.44 -2.44
N TRP A 68 -1.33 4.12 -2.65
CA TRP A 68 -1.67 3.13 -1.60
C TRP A 68 -0.46 2.74 -0.74
N LEU A 69 -0.72 2.10 0.40
CA LEU A 69 0.32 1.47 1.22
C LEU A 69 0.81 0.22 0.48
N ASN A 70 2.14 0.05 0.43
CA ASN A 70 2.97 -0.91 -0.31
C ASN A 70 3.79 -0.20 -1.40
N ASP A 71 5.10 -0.36 -1.32
CA ASP A 71 6.05 0.28 -2.22
C ASP A 71 6.21 -0.53 -3.52
N GLU A 72 6.47 0.16 -4.64
CA GLU A 72 6.80 -0.49 -5.90
C GLU A 72 8.02 -1.42 -5.75
N GLY A 73 7.82 -2.69 -6.09
CA GLY A 73 8.83 -3.72 -5.93
C GLY A 73 8.94 -4.32 -4.52
N GLU A 74 8.07 -3.97 -3.58
CA GLU A 74 7.98 -4.63 -2.28
C GLU A 74 7.47 -6.07 -2.44
N VAL A 75 8.06 -7.02 -1.69
CA VAL A 75 7.68 -8.44 -1.73
C VAL A 75 6.39 -8.66 -0.95
N ASP A 76 5.43 -9.34 -1.58
CA ASP A 76 4.20 -9.81 -0.94
C ASP A 76 4.40 -11.22 -0.33
N GLU A 77 4.98 -12.14 -1.12
CA GLU A 77 5.13 -13.53 -0.71
C GLU A 77 6.37 -14.18 -1.34
N VAL A 78 7.05 -15.03 -0.58
CA VAL A 78 8.03 -15.99 -1.10
C VAL A 78 7.49 -17.39 -0.87
N SER A 79 7.43 -18.22 -1.92
CA SER A 79 7.11 -19.64 -1.81
C SER A 79 8.29 -20.51 -2.23
N VAL A 80 8.48 -21.63 -1.54
CA VAL A 80 9.54 -22.62 -1.81
C VAL A 80 8.85 -23.97 -2.03
N ASP A 81 8.90 -24.50 -3.26
CA ASP A 81 8.14 -25.69 -3.68
C ASP A 81 6.62 -25.57 -3.40
N GLY A 82 6.09 -24.34 -3.46
CA GLY A 82 4.70 -24.01 -3.16
C GLY A 82 4.36 -23.83 -1.67
N ASP A 83 5.33 -24.01 -0.76
CA ASP A 83 5.15 -23.76 0.67
C ASP A 83 5.68 -22.37 1.06
N THR A 84 4.88 -21.63 1.83
CA THR A 84 5.24 -20.27 2.31
C THR A 84 5.72 -20.28 3.77
N VAL A 85 5.60 -21.44 4.42
CA VAL A 85 6.01 -21.64 5.81
C VAL A 85 7.40 -22.25 5.85
N PHE A 86 8.41 -21.40 6.03
CA PHE A 86 9.80 -21.81 6.21
C PHE A 86 10.54 -20.90 7.20
N SER A 87 11.75 -21.30 7.57
CA SER A 87 12.60 -20.59 8.52
C SER A 87 14.07 -20.67 8.07
N THR A 88 14.94 -19.91 8.73
CA THR A 88 16.40 -19.98 8.50
C THR A 88 17.00 -21.36 8.78
N ASP A 89 16.31 -22.21 9.55
CA ASP A 89 16.72 -23.60 9.81
C ASP A 89 16.32 -24.55 8.68
N SER A 90 15.45 -24.13 7.76
CA SER A 90 15.02 -24.92 6.60
C SER A 90 16.15 -25.09 5.59
N LYS A 91 16.19 -26.27 4.95
CA LYS A 91 17.21 -26.65 3.97
C LYS A 91 16.56 -27.19 2.70
N TYR A 92 16.98 -26.69 1.53
CA TYR A 92 16.42 -27.08 0.24
C TYR A 92 17.52 -27.39 -0.78
N PHE A 93 17.16 -28.10 -1.84
CA PHE A 93 18.08 -28.31 -2.97
C PHE A 93 18.27 -27.01 -3.75
N PRO A 94 19.44 -26.78 -4.37
CA PRO A 94 19.71 -25.56 -5.13
C PRO A 94 18.74 -25.28 -6.28
N ASP A 95 18.13 -26.32 -6.86
CA ASP A 95 17.21 -26.24 -7.99
C ASP A 95 15.72 -26.25 -7.60
N VAL A 96 15.41 -26.22 -6.30
CA VAL A 96 14.03 -26.07 -5.81
C VAL A 96 13.41 -24.81 -6.42
N GLU A 97 12.15 -24.89 -6.85
CA GLU A 97 11.44 -23.72 -7.35
C GLU A 97 11.17 -22.77 -6.19
N ILE A 98 11.64 -21.53 -6.34
CA ILE A 98 11.33 -20.44 -5.44
C ILE A 98 10.61 -19.36 -6.26
N VAL A 99 9.43 -18.97 -5.83
CA VAL A 99 8.67 -17.87 -6.46
C VAL A 99 8.65 -16.69 -5.50
N VAL A 100 9.09 -15.53 -5.98
CA VAL A 100 9.04 -14.25 -5.28
C VAL A 100 7.97 -13.40 -5.95
N SER A 101 6.84 -13.25 -5.27
CA SER A 101 5.70 -12.42 -5.67
C SER A 101 5.91 -11.01 -5.14
N TYR A 102 5.74 -9.98 -5.97
CA TYR A 102 6.00 -8.60 -5.59
C TYR A 102 5.05 -7.61 -6.24
N HIS A 103 4.83 -6.50 -5.53
CA HIS A 103 3.90 -5.46 -5.92
C HIS A 103 4.43 -4.66 -7.13
N THR A 104 3.61 -4.54 -8.18
CA THR A 104 3.92 -3.76 -9.40
C THR A 104 2.70 -3.03 -9.92
N PHE A 105 2.89 -2.02 -10.78
CA PHE A 105 1.76 -1.37 -11.46
C PHE A 105 1.16 -2.28 -12.54
N PRO A 106 -0.15 -2.17 -12.82
CA PRO A 106 -0.80 -2.93 -13.89
C PRO A 106 -0.11 -2.75 -15.24
N GLY A 107 0.19 -3.86 -15.92
CA GLY A 107 0.79 -3.84 -17.26
C GLY A 107 2.32 -3.78 -17.28
N GLU A 108 2.97 -3.78 -16.13
CA GLU A 108 4.42 -3.97 -16.00
C GLU A 108 4.76 -5.45 -15.93
N GLU A 109 4.80 -6.09 -17.10
CA GLU A 109 5.42 -7.39 -17.28
C GLU A 109 6.92 -7.14 -17.53
N GLU A 110 7.80 -7.64 -16.65
CA GLU A 110 9.26 -7.46 -16.71
C GLU A 110 9.81 -7.74 -18.13
N SER A 111 10.14 -6.65 -18.83
CA SER A 111 11.00 -6.65 -20.00
C SER A 111 12.40 -7.06 -19.53
N SER A 112 12.71 -8.35 -19.66
CA SER A 112 14.02 -8.95 -19.41
C SER A 112 15.17 -8.14 -20.04
N THR A 113 15.99 -7.49 -19.22
CA THR A 113 17.37 -7.10 -19.58
C THR A 113 18.31 -7.14 -18.36
N GLU A 114 18.96 -8.28 -18.17
CA GLU A 114 20.39 -8.37 -17.82
C GLU A 114 21.11 -8.56 -19.18
N ASP A 115 22.29 -8.03 -19.54
CA ASP A 115 23.45 -7.54 -18.80
C ASP A 115 24.37 -6.80 -19.81
N GLU A 116 25.21 -5.87 -19.33
CA GLU A 116 26.62 -5.65 -19.73
C GLU A 116 27.09 -4.19 -19.51
N ASN A 117 27.63 -3.99 -18.31
CA ASN A 117 28.92 -3.37 -17.99
C ASN A 117 29.79 -2.90 -19.20
N LEU A 118 30.22 -1.62 -19.19
CA LEU A 118 31.64 -1.20 -19.25
C LEU A 118 31.79 0.33 -19.27
N ASN A 119 32.14 0.87 -18.11
CA ASN A 119 33.28 1.77 -17.85
C ASN A 119 33.67 2.82 -18.92
N SER A 120 33.55 4.11 -18.57
CA SER A 120 34.66 5.04 -18.73
C SER A 120 34.70 6.07 -17.61
N GLU A 121 35.71 5.91 -16.79
CA GLU A 121 36.25 6.82 -15.78
C GLU A 121 36.27 8.30 -16.21
N SER A 122 35.99 9.19 -15.25
CA SER A 122 36.99 10.14 -14.76
C SER A 122 36.54 10.84 -13.47
N ASN A 123 37.26 10.54 -12.38
CA ASN A 123 37.69 11.41 -11.26
C ASN A 123 37.18 12.87 -11.27
N LYS A 124 36.81 13.50 -10.15
CA LYS A 124 37.62 13.64 -8.92
C LYS A 124 36.85 14.41 -7.84
N GLU A 125 37.14 14.06 -6.58
CA GLU A 125 37.24 14.96 -5.41
C GLU A 125 36.00 15.28 -4.54
N SER A 126 35.84 14.47 -3.49
CA SER A 126 35.70 14.86 -2.07
C SER A 126 35.61 16.36 -1.75
N SER A 127 34.53 16.77 -1.07
CA SER A 127 34.59 17.65 0.11
C SER A 127 33.29 17.58 0.91
N GLU A 128 33.45 17.52 2.22
CA GLU A 128 32.46 17.44 3.27
C GLU A 128 31.91 18.84 3.66
N VAL A 129 30.79 18.83 4.40
CA VAL A 129 30.23 19.88 5.28
C VAL A 129 29.21 20.87 4.70
N GLU A 130 27.95 20.55 4.98
CA GLU A 130 26.92 21.38 5.63
C GLU A 130 27.09 22.92 5.59
N ASN A 131 26.16 23.62 4.94
CA ASN A 131 25.59 24.86 5.48
C ASN A 131 24.17 25.14 4.96
N GLU A 132 23.35 25.71 5.84
CA GLU A 132 21.94 26.05 5.69
C GLU A 132 21.68 27.16 4.66
N THR A 133 20.52 27.06 3.99
CA THR A 133 19.72 28.09 3.27
C THR A 133 19.09 27.37 2.08
N SER A 134 17.80 27.01 2.15
CA SER A 134 16.64 27.86 1.82
C SER A 134 16.68 28.32 0.36
N GLU A 135 15.53 28.25 -0.30
CA GLU A 135 15.28 28.37 -1.75
C GLU A 135 15.24 27.00 -2.45
N ASN A 136 14.22 26.61 -3.20
CA ASN A 136 13.06 27.36 -3.65
C ASN A 136 11.94 26.35 -3.95
N THR A 137 10.80 26.54 -3.27
CA THR A 137 9.47 26.28 -3.81
C THR A 137 9.44 26.48 -5.32
N GLU A 138 9.32 25.40 -6.09
CA GLU A 138 8.59 25.47 -7.34
C GLU A 138 7.11 25.44 -6.97
N SER A 139 6.68 26.58 -6.43
CA SER A 139 5.29 26.94 -6.28
C SER A 139 4.75 27.15 -7.68
N THR A 140 4.30 26.07 -8.32
CA THR A 140 3.22 26.20 -9.29
C THR A 140 2.09 26.85 -8.51
N ASN A 141 1.78 28.11 -8.81
CA ASN A 141 0.58 28.78 -8.33
C ASN A 141 -0.64 28.08 -8.97
N GLU A 142 -0.88 26.84 -8.57
CA GLU A 142 -2.19 26.23 -8.73
C GLU A 142 -3.09 26.94 -7.73
N VAL A 143 -4.05 27.69 -8.25
CA VAL A 143 -5.23 28.04 -7.47
C VAL A 143 -5.71 26.73 -6.86
N PRO A 144 -5.92 26.63 -5.53
CA PRO A 144 -6.42 25.39 -4.94
C PRO A 144 -7.67 25.01 -5.71
N GLU A 145 -7.64 23.90 -6.44
CA GLU A 145 -8.83 23.43 -7.12
C GLU A 145 -9.87 23.17 -6.04
N GLU A 146 -11.03 23.82 -6.18
CA GLU A 146 -12.13 23.67 -5.24
C GLU A 146 -12.51 22.19 -5.09
N ASN A 147 -12.90 21.80 -3.88
CA ASN A 147 -13.43 20.45 -3.62
C ASN A 147 -14.63 20.19 -4.52
N LEU A 148 -14.74 18.96 -5.00
CA LEU A 148 -15.87 18.54 -5.82
C LEU A 148 -17.07 18.28 -4.90
N THR A 149 -18.18 18.96 -5.16
CA THR A 149 -19.42 18.81 -4.42
C THR A 149 -20.58 18.51 -5.38
N PRO A 150 -21.70 17.94 -4.92
CA PRO A 150 -22.88 17.74 -5.76
C PRO A 150 -23.39 19.04 -6.42
N GLU A 151 -23.10 20.21 -5.84
CA GLU A 151 -23.50 21.51 -6.39
C GLU A 151 -22.61 21.97 -7.55
N ASN A 152 -21.35 21.54 -7.60
CA ASN A 152 -20.37 22.01 -8.59
C ASN A 152 -19.89 20.93 -9.57
N ASN A 153 -20.28 19.67 -9.39
CA ASN A 153 -19.86 18.55 -10.23
C ASN A 153 -21.02 17.59 -10.57
N GLU A 154 -21.47 17.60 -11.82
CA GLU A 154 -22.57 16.74 -12.29
C GLU A 154 -22.22 15.24 -12.30
N ASP A 155 -20.94 14.87 -12.47
CA ASP A 155 -20.52 13.47 -12.45
C ASP A 155 -20.60 12.89 -11.04
N LEU A 156 -20.25 13.68 -10.01
CA LEU A 156 -20.43 13.30 -8.61
C LEU A 156 -21.91 13.12 -8.28
N VAL A 157 -22.80 13.99 -8.78
CA VAL A 157 -24.25 13.81 -8.65
C VAL A 157 -24.69 12.48 -9.25
N ALA A 158 -24.15 12.13 -10.43
CA ALA A 158 -24.48 10.88 -11.11
C ALA A 158 -23.99 9.66 -10.33
N VAL A 159 -22.75 9.67 -9.81
CA VAL A 159 -22.22 8.61 -8.95
C VAL A 159 -23.06 8.43 -7.68
N LEU A 160 -23.40 9.52 -6.99
CA LEU A 160 -24.18 9.45 -5.74
C LEU A 160 -25.65 9.06 -5.94
N SER A 161 -26.16 9.13 -7.18
CA SER A 161 -27.56 8.83 -7.52
C SER A 161 -27.75 7.51 -8.27
N ALA A 162 -26.66 6.87 -8.70
CA ALA A 162 -26.71 5.60 -9.42
C ALA A 162 -27.34 4.50 -8.54
N THR A 163 -28.08 3.57 -9.14
CA THR A 163 -28.79 2.51 -8.40
C THR A 163 -28.27 1.11 -8.73
N ASN A 164 -27.35 1.00 -9.68
CA ASN A 164 -26.71 -0.26 -10.02
C ASN A 164 -25.46 -0.42 -9.13
N GLU A 165 -25.29 -1.59 -8.52
CA GLU A 165 -24.20 -1.88 -7.59
C GLU A 165 -22.82 -1.83 -8.27
N LEU A 166 -22.75 -2.21 -9.55
CA LEU A 166 -21.53 -2.24 -10.35
C LEU A 166 -21.72 -1.42 -11.64
N ASP A 167 -22.02 -0.13 -11.49
CA ASP A 167 -22.16 0.78 -12.61
C ASP A 167 -20.77 1.25 -13.11
N PRO A 168 -20.47 1.19 -14.43
CA PRO A 168 -19.19 1.66 -14.98
C PRO A 168 -18.86 3.12 -14.65
N ILE A 169 -19.87 3.94 -14.33
CA ILE A 169 -19.64 5.32 -13.90
C ILE A 169 -18.74 5.41 -12.67
N TYR A 170 -18.70 4.38 -11.82
CA TYR A 170 -17.87 4.38 -10.62
C TYR A 170 -16.37 4.30 -10.95
N SER A 171 -15.96 3.38 -11.84
CA SER A 171 -14.57 3.29 -12.29
C SER A 171 -14.20 4.51 -13.12
N GLU A 172 -15.07 4.96 -14.04
CA GLU A 172 -14.84 6.17 -14.83
C GLU A 172 -14.66 7.42 -13.96
N PHE A 173 -15.48 7.59 -12.92
CA PHE A 173 -15.38 8.72 -11.99
C PHE A 173 -14.12 8.65 -11.14
N ALA A 174 -13.79 7.46 -10.61
CA ALA A 174 -12.58 7.25 -9.81
C ALA A 174 -11.31 7.57 -10.60
N GLU A 175 -11.21 7.16 -11.86
CA GLU A 175 -10.08 7.45 -12.73
C GLU A 175 -10.01 8.94 -13.09
N LYS A 176 -11.14 9.53 -13.50
CA LYS A 176 -11.21 10.93 -13.95
C LYS A 176 -10.86 11.92 -12.86
N TYR A 177 -11.27 11.63 -11.63
CA TYR A 177 -11.09 12.52 -10.48
C TYR A 177 -10.15 11.95 -9.42
N LYS A 178 -9.26 11.03 -9.81
CA LYS A 178 -8.27 10.43 -8.90
C LYS A 178 -7.49 11.52 -8.16
N ASN A 179 -7.28 11.33 -6.85
CA ASN A 179 -6.62 12.27 -5.94
C ASN A 179 -7.32 13.63 -5.77
N ARG A 180 -8.52 13.82 -6.32
CA ARG A 180 -9.36 14.99 -6.01
C ARG A 180 -10.12 14.76 -4.73
N ILE A 181 -10.37 15.86 -4.01
CA ILE A 181 -11.22 15.85 -2.83
C ILE A 181 -12.68 15.98 -3.27
N ILE A 182 -13.52 15.08 -2.77
CA ILE A 182 -14.98 15.17 -2.82
C ILE A 182 -15.53 15.54 -1.46
N GLU A 183 -16.67 16.23 -1.48
CA GLU A 183 -17.43 16.63 -0.30
C GLU A 183 -18.90 16.26 -0.51
N PHE A 184 -19.44 15.40 0.35
CA PHE A 184 -20.81 14.92 0.21
C PHE A 184 -21.40 14.43 1.54
N ASP A 185 -22.71 14.31 1.55
CA ASP A 185 -23.47 13.79 2.67
C ASP A 185 -23.63 12.27 2.57
N ALA A 186 -23.34 11.56 3.65
CA ALA A 186 -23.35 10.10 3.71
C ALA A 186 -23.94 9.57 5.02
N CYS A 187 -24.20 8.27 5.05
CA CYS A 187 -24.48 7.53 6.27
C CYS A 187 -23.53 6.35 6.45
N ILE A 188 -23.26 6.00 7.72
CA ILE A 188 -22.41 4.85 8.07
C ILE A 188 -23.25 3.58 8.09
N THR A 189 -22.92 2.61 7.24
CA THR A 189 -23.64 1.34 7.13
C THR A 189 -22.88 0.16 7.75
N TYR A 190 -21.56 0.31 7.93
CA TYR A 190 -20.72 -0.66 8.62
C TYR A 190 -19.60 0.06 9.37
N LEU A 191 -19.22 -0.49 10.52
CA LEU A 191 -18.09 -0.04 11.32
C LEU A 191 -17.53 -1.26 12.07
N ALA A 192 -16.25 -1.52 11.88
CA ALA A 192 -15.51 -2.52 12.63
C ALA A 192 -14.08 -2.06 12.89
N ASN A 193 -13.42 -2.73 13.83
CA ASN A 193 -11.98 -2.64 13.98
C ASN A 193 -11.27 -3.26 12.78
N HIS A 194 -10.16 -2.65 12.36
CA HIS A 194 -9.31 -3.16 11.31
C HIS A 194 -8.40 -4.26 11.86
N GLY A 195 -8.71 -5.51 11.52
CA GLY A 195 -8.07 -6.68 12.11
C GLY A 195 -8.22 -6.70 13.64
N ASP A 196 -7.11 -6.89 14.34
CA ASP A 196 -7.06 -6.93 15.82
C ASP A 196 -6.80 -5.55 16.46
N ASN A 197 -6.72 -4.47 15.67
CA ASN A 197 -6.40 -3.13 16.16
C ASN A 197 -7.61 -2.44 16.80
N ASP A 198 -7.50 -2.03 18.05
CA ASP A 198 -8.58 -1.34 18.79
C ASP A 198 -8.76 0.14 18.39
N THR A 199 -7.77 0.75 17.74
CA THR A 199 -7.78 2.16 17.31
C THR A 199 -7.79 2.39 15.80
N ARG A 200 -7.91 1.31 15.01
CA ARG A 200 -7.99 1.37 13.55
C ARG A 200 -9.31 0.78 13.11
N TYR A 201 -9.93 1.36 12.10
CA TYR A 201 -11.31 1.07 11.75
C TYR A 201 -11.48 0.93 10.25
N ASP A 202 -12.38 0.02 9.89
CA ASP A 202 -12.95 -0.09 8.55
C ASP A 202 -14.39 0.41 8.61
N LEU A 203 -14.73 1.36 7.74
CA LEU A 203 -16.06 1.94 7.63
C LEU A 203 -16.60 1.72 6.22
N LEU A 204 -17.86 1.29 6.12
CA LEU A 204 -18.61 1.38 4.87
C LEU A 204 -19.64 2.50 5.00
N LEU A 205 -19.73 3.30 3.95
CA LEU A 205 -20.61 4.44 3.85
C LEU A 205 -21.50 4.31 2.61
N SER A 206 -22.68 4.90 2.68
CA SER A 206 -23.56 5.05 1.52
C SER A 206 -24.01 6.50 1.38
N ALA A 207 -24.34 6.91 0.16
CA ALA A 207 -24.75 8.28 -0.10
C ALA A 207 -26.09 8.63 0.55
N GLY A 208 -26.22 9.86 1.03
CA GLY A 208 -27.44 10.40 1.64
C GLY A 208 -27.70 9.90 3.06
N ASP A 209 -28.95 10.07 3.50
CA ASP A 209 -29.35 9.79 4.88
C ASP A 209 -29.63 8.30 5.09
N TYR A 210 -29.33 7.82 6.30
CA TYR A 210 -29.70 6.50 6.75
C TYR A 210 -31.22 6.35 6.85
N VAL A 211 -31.74 5.24 6.35
CA VAL A 211 -33.17 4.90 6.42
C VAL A 211 -33.38 3.75 7.41
N ASP A 212 -32.92 2.56 7.07
CA ASP A 212 -32.89 1.37 7.91
C ASP A 212 -31.90 0.33 7.35
N GLU A 213 -31.64 -0.74 8.11
CA GLU A 213 -30.67 -1.80 7.76
C GLU A 213 -31.02 -2.60 6.49
N ASN A 214 -32.26 -2.51 5.99
CA ASN A 214 -32.73 -3.25 4.83
C ASN A 214 -32.86 -2.37 3.58
N THR A 215 -32.56 -1.08 3.71
CA THR A 215 -32.65 -0.11 2.63
C THR A 215 -31.29 0.04 1.95
N VAL A 216 -31.25 -0.21 0.64
CA VAL A 216 -30.08 0.06 -0.17
C VAL A 216 -30.11 1.53 -0.57
N ASN A 217 -29.16 2.31 -0.05
CA ASN A 217 -28.92 3.68 -0.45
C ASN A 217 -28.33 3.72 -1.88
N PRO A 218 -28.55 4.82 -2.63
CA PRO A 218 -27.95 4.98 -3.95
C PRO A 218 -26.42 5.18 -3.88
N GLY A 219 -25.80 5.07 -5.04
CA GLY A 219 -24.37 5.15 -5.26
C GLY A 219 -23.62 3.86 -4.93
N PRO A 220 -22.28 3.90 -5.05
CA PRO A 220 -21.45 2.77 -4.66
C PRO A 220 -21.37 2.68 -3.13
N ILE A 221 -20.89 1.54 -2.64
CA ILE A 221 -20.43 1.44 -1.25
C ILE A 221 -19.09 2.15 -1.16
N PHE A 222 -19.01 3.24 -0.41
CA PHE A 222 -17.74 3.90 -0.14
C PHE A 222 -17.05 3.24 1.05
N LYS A 223 -15.73 3.10 1.02
CA LYS A 223 -14.95 2.51 2.10
C LYS A 223 -13.85 3.44 2.58
N PHE A 224 -13.77 3.59 3.90
CA PHE A 224 -12.55 3.98 4.59
C PHE A 224 -11.92 2.72 5.16
N GLU A 225 -10.69 2.44 4.78
CA GLU A 225 -9.96 1.24 5.19
C GLU A 225 -8.78 1.63 6.08
N ASP A 226 -8.60 0.89 7.16
CA ASP A 226 -7.51 1.09 8.12
C ASP A 226 -7.33 2.56 8.50
N VAL A 227 -8.39 3.21 9.00
CA VAL A 227 -8.34 4.62 9.42
C VAL A 227 -8.35 4.77 10.93
N ASN A 228 -7.68 5.78 11.46
CA ASN A 228 -7.82 6.21 12.86
C ASN A 228 -8.62 7.53 12.93
N THR A 229 -8.92 7.99 14.14
CA THR A 229 -9.67 9.24 14.35
C THR A 229 -8.98 10.45 13.71
N TYR A 230 -7.67 10.57 13.85
CA TYR A 230 -6.89 11.66 13.26
C TYR A 230 -6.93 11.67 11.72
N GLY A 231 -6.88 10.49 11.10
CA GLY A 231 -7.05 10.34 9.65
C GLY A 231 -8.42 10.79 9.17
N MET A 232 -9.45 10.65 10.01
CA MET A 232 -10.78 11.21 9.73
C MET A 232 -10.94 12.69 10.08
N GLY A 233 -9.86 13.39 10.45
CA GLY A 233 -9.91 14.79 10.88
C GLY A 233 -10.60 14.99 12.23
N ILE A 234 -10.68 13.94 13.06
CA ILE A 234 -11.28 13.95 14.40
C ILE A 234 -10.16 14.12 15.43
N GLU A 235 -10.26 15.13 16.29
CA GLU A 235 -9.24 15.43 17.30
C GLU A 235 -9.25 14.47 18.50
N ASP A 236 -10.40 13.84 18.75
CA ASP A 236 -10.58 12.88 19.83
C ASP A 236 -9.75 11.61 19.62
N LEU A 237 -9.26 11.03 20.72
CA LEU A 237 -8.45 9.81 20.69
C LEU A 237 -9.26 8.56 20.31
N TYR A 238 -10.57 8.56 20.59
CA TYR A 238 -11.48 7.46 20.33
C TYR A 238 -12.61 7.94 19.42
N LEU A 239 -13.29 7.00 18.75
CA LEU A 239 -14.43 7.33 17.90
C LEU A 239 -15.49 8.08 18.72
N PRO A 240 -15.93 9.27 18.28
CA PRO A 240 -17.03 9.97 18.92
C PRO A 240 -18.35 9.25 18.61
N ASP A 241 -19.36 9.42 19.47
CA ASP A 241 -20.65 8.71 19.38
C ASP A 241 -21.35 8.85 18.01
N TYR A 242 -21.07 9.94 17.27
CA TYR A 242 -21.66 10.14 15.94
C TYR A 242 -21.00 9.29 14.85
N ILE A 243 -19.83 8.70 15.08
CA ILE A 243 -19.24 7.69 14.19
C ILE A 243 -19.76 6.32 14.64
N SER A 244 -21.00 6.02 14.25
CA SER A 244 -21.68 4.77 14.58
C SER A 244 -22.56 4.33 13.42
N ILE A 245 -22.85 3.03 13.32
CA ILE A 245 -23.75 2.49 12.29
C ILE A 245 -25.12 3.18 12.43
N GLY A 246 -25.63 3.69 11.31
CA GLY A 246 -26.90 4.43 11.23
C GLY A 246 -26.76 5.95 11.40
N SER A 247 -25.56 6.46 11.70
CA SER A 247 -25.32 7.90 11.76
C SER A 247 -25.25 8.54 10.38
N ASN A 248 -25.78 9.76 10.28
CA ASN A 248 -25.58 10.64 9.14
C ASN A 248 -24.37 11.56 9.39
N ILE A 249 -23.50 11.64 8.39
CA ILE A 249 -22.24 12.39 8.45
C ILE A 249 -22.06 13.20 7.17
N HIS A 250 -21.23 14.23 7.28
CA HIS A 250 -20.72 14.96 6.15
C HIS A 250 -19.24 14.61 5.98
N VAL A 251 -18.90 14.20 4.77
CA VAL A 251 -17.60 13.61 4.42
C VAL A 251 -16.86 14.56 3.51
N THR A 252 -15.60 14.83 3.86
CA THR A 252 -14.58 15.37 2.96
C THR A 252 -13.49 14.32 2.82
N ALA A 253 -13.28 13.79 1.62
CA ALA A 253 -12.34 12.69 1.39
C ALA A 253 -11.71 12.77 -0.01
N GLU A 254 -10.49 12.26 -0.12
CA GLU A 254 -9.77 12.13 -1.38
C GLU A 254 -10.15 10.83 -2.10
N ILE A 255 -10.43 10.93 -3.40
CA ILE A 255 -10.74 9.79 -4.27
C ILE A 255 -9.48 8.94 -4.46
N GLN A 256 -9.60 7.63 -4.20
CA GLN A 256 -8.53 6.66 -4.45
C GLN A 256 -8.80 5.81 -5.69
N SER A 257 -9.76 4.89 -5.60
CA SER A 257 -10.04 3.88 -6.63
C SER A 257 -11.44 3.27 -6.45
N PHE A 258 -11.88 2.52 -7.47
CA PHE A 258 -13.06 1.66 -7.39
C PHE A 258 -12.64 0.22 -7.74
N SER A 259 -12.95 -0.74 -6.87
CA SER A 259 -12.74 -2.16 -7.12
C SER A 259 -14.02 -2.80 -7.65
N GLU A 260 -14.04 -3.15 -8.93
CA GLU A 260 -15.20 -3.81 -9.55
C GLU A 260 -15.46 -5.21 -8.97
N ASN A 261 -14.40 -5.90 -8.53
CA ASN A 261 -14.50 -7.23 -7.93
C ASN A 261 -15.18 -7.20 -6.56
N GLU A 262 -14.91 -6.15 -5.77
CA GLU A 262 -15.48 -5.98 -4.44
C GLU A 262 -16.76 -5.14 -4.44
N GLY A 263 -16.99 -4.34 -5.49
CA GLY A 263 -18.07 -3.37 -5.55
C GLY A 263 -17.87 -2.20 -4.58
N VAL A 264 -16.62 -1.84 -4.30
CA VAL A 264 -16.25 -0.87 -3.27
C VAL A 264 -15.49 0.31 -3.87
N PHE A 265 -15.89 1.52 -3.47
CA PHE A 265 -15.25 2.78 -3.82
C PHE A 265 -14.38 3.26 -2.66
N PHE A 266 -13.07 3.15 -2.81
CA PHE A 266 -12.11 3.51 -1.78
C PHE A 266 -11.88 5.02 -1.73
N LEU A 267 -11.92 5.55 -0.52
CA LEU A 267 -11.68 6.96 -0.22
C LEU A 267 -10.67 7.07 0.92
N ASN A 268 -9.81 8.09 0.87
CA ASN A 268 -8.97 8.47 2.00
C ASN A 268 -9.62 9.65 2.73
N PRO A 269 -10.12 9.51 3.96
CA PRO A 269 -10.80 10.59 4.63
C PRO A 269 -9.85 11.74 4.95
N VAL A 270 -10.38 12.96 4.89
CA VAL A 270 -9.69 14.19 5.32
C VAL A 270 -10.40 14.78 6.53
N LYS A 271 -11.74 14.77 6.48
CA LYS A 271 -12.58 15.30 7.55
C LYS A 271 -13.95 14.61 7.53
N VAL A 272 -14.39 14.17 8.70
CA VAL A 272 -15.74 13.66 8.93
C VAL A 272 -16.38 14.45 10.06
N VAL A 273 -17.60 14.93 9.85
CA VAL A 273 -18.37 15.66 10.87
C VAL A 273 -19.81 15.16 10.93
N SER A 274 -20.44 15.29 12.09
CA SER A 274 -21.87 14.99 12.25
C SER A 274 -22.75 15.91 11.42
N ARG A 275 -23.86 15.38 10.90
CA ARG A 275 -24.95 16.18 10.31
C ARG A 275 -26.14 16.33 11.26
#